data_AF-A0A2H9QJY9-F1
#
_entry.id   AF-A0A2H9QJY9-F1
#
_cell.length_a   1.000
_cell.length_b   1.000
_cell.length_c   1.000
_cell.angle_alpha   90.00
_cell.angle_beta   90.00
_cell.angle_gamma   90.00
#
_symmetry.space_group_name_H-M   'P 1'
#
loop_
_entity.id
_entity.type
_entity.pdbx_description
1 polymer ?
#
loop_
_entity_poly.entity_id
_entity_poly.type
_entity_poly.pdbx_seq_one_letter_code
_entity_poly.pdbx_strand_id
1 'polypeptide(L)' 'MRISIYVDEKMMRALKKRAKDNLLSVREMVEDIVRKSMVSYMKRWRRRRIKVDDILVQAFSRDGRGKKRKR' A
#
# COMPACT_ATOMS: atom_id res chain seq x y z
N MET A 1 -22.70 4.60 0.02
CA MET A 1 -21.92 5.68 0.66
C MET A 1 -21.39 6.60 -0.43
N ARG A 2 -21.66 7.91 -0.36
CA ARG A 2 -21.13 8.91 -1.30
C ARG A 2 -20.11 9.77 -0.56
N ILE A 3 -18.93 9.94 -1.15
CA ILE A 3 -17.85 10.77 -0.61
C ILE A 3 -17.57 11.85 -1.64
N SER A 4 -17.59 13.10 -1.20
CA SER A 4 -17.19 14.25 -2.00
C SER A 4 -15.82 14.73 -1.52
N ILE A 5 -14.91 14.97 -2.46
CA ILE A 5 -13.57 15.46 -2.18
C ILE A 5 -13.26 16.63 -3.11
N TYR A 6 -12.70 17.68 -2.54
CA TYR A 6 -12.19 18.81 -3.31
C TYR A 6 -10.80 18.47 -3.83
N VAL A 7 -10.57 18.73 -5.12
CA VAL A 7 -9.32 18.40 -5.80
C VAL A 7 -8.95 19.56 -6.70
N ASP A 8 -7.70 20.03 -6.57
CA ASP A 8 -7.18 21.12 -7.41
C ASP A 8 -7.06 20.69 -8.88
N GLU A 9 -7.09 21.66 -9.79
CA GLU A 9 -7.13 21.40 -11.24
C GLU A 9 -5.86 20.69 -11.72
N LYS A 10 -4.70 21.02 -11.15
CA LYS A 10 -3.43 20.32 -11.41
C LYS A 10 -3.50 18.85 -11.03
N MET A 11 -4.10 18.54 -9.87
CA MET A 11 -4.29 17.15 -9.42
C MET A 11 -5.32 16.42 -10.29
N MET A 12 -6.39 17.08 -10.71
CA MET A 12 -7.39 16.50 -11.62
C MET A 12 -6.76 16.13 -12.97
N ARG A 13 -5.89 16.98 -13.53
CA ARG A 13 -5.14 16.67 -14.76
C ARG A 13 -4.23 15.44 -14.59
N ALA A 14 -3.52 15.35 -13.47
CA ALA A 14 -2.68 14.20 -13.15
C ALA A 14 -3.49 12.91 -12.99
N LEU A 15 -4.65 12.98 -12.31
CA LEU A 15 -5.58 11.85 -12.17
C LEU A 15 -6.11 11.38 -13.53
N LYS A 16 -6.50 12.29 -14.41
CA LYS A 16 -6.97 11.94 -15.77
C LYS A 16 -5.89 11.26 -16.60
N LYS A 17 -4.65 11.77 -16.56
CA LYS A 17 -3.51 11.13 -17.24
C LYS A 17 -3.32 9.70 -16.75
N ARG A 18 -3.25 9.53 -15.42
CA ARG A 18 -3.05 8.21 -14.81
C ARG A 18 -4.21 7.24 -15.09
N ALA A 19 -5.45 7.72 -15.06
CA ALA A 19 -6.63 6.93 -15.39
C ALA A 19 -6.56 6.40 -16.83
N LYS A 20 -6.15 7.25 -17.79
CA LYS A 20 -5.92 6.86 -19.19
C LYS A 20 -4.85 5.77 -19.30
N ASP A 21 -3.71 5.94 -18.64
CA ASP A 21 -2.60 4.98 -18.68
C ASP A 21 -2.98 3.61 -18.09
N ASN A 22 -3.95 3.57 -17.17
CA ASN A 22 -4.42 2.34 -16.53
C ASN A 22 -5.74 1.81 -17.13
N LEU A 23 -6.25 2.43 -18.20
CA LEU A 23 -7.52 2.08 -18.85
C LEU A 23 -8.71 2.08 -17.88
N LEU A 24 -8.72 3.03 -16.94
CA LEU A 24 -9.77 3.21 -15.94
C LEU A 24 -10.49 4.54 -16.14
N SER A 25 -11.72 4.63 -15.64
CA SER A 25 -12.36 5.92 -15.40
C SER A 25 -11.68 6.66 -14.24
N VAL A 26 -11.86 7.99 -14.18
CA VAL A 26 -11.31 8.80 -13.07
C VAL A 26 -11.85 8.32 -11.71
N ARG A 27 -13.11 7.92 -11.66
CA ARG A 27 -13.74 7.40 -10.44
C ARG A 27 -13.10 6.09 -9.99
N GLU A 28 -12.95 5.13 -10.90
CA GLU A 28 -12.31 3.84 -10.58
C GLU A 28 -10.86 4.02 -10.17
N MET A 29 -10.13 4.95 -10.82
CA MET A 29 -8.76 5.27 -10.45
C MET A 29 -8.67 5.82 -9.01
N VAL A 30 -9.61 6.69 -8.61
CA VAL A 30 -9.67 7.20 -7.22
C VAL A 30 -9.97 6.06 -6.24
N GLU A 31 -10.93 5.18 -6.57
CA GLU A 31 -11.23 4.01 -5.74
C GLU A 31 -10.02 3.09 -5.58
N ASP A 32 -9.29 2.82 -6.65
CA ASP A 32 -8.08 2.01 -6.65
C ASP A 32 -6.97 2.63 -5.79
N ILE A 33 -6.76 3.96 -5.91
CA ILE A 33 -5.80 4.69 -5.07
C ILE A 33 -6.15 4.54 -3.60
N VAL A 34 -7.42 4.74 -3.23
CA VAL A 34 -7.86 4.64 -1.83
C VAL A 34 -7.68 3.21 -1.32
N ARG A 35 -8.08 2.19 -2.09
CA ARG A 35 -7.88 0.78 -1.71
C ARG A 35 -6.40 0.46 -1.50
N LYS A 36 -5.53 0.83 -2.45
CA LYS A 36 -4.08 0.59 -2.35
C LYS A 36 -3.47 1.29 -1.14
N SER A 37 -3.90 2.54 -0.88
CA SER A 37 -3.47 3.31 0.28
C SER A 37 -3.84 2.61 1.60
N MET A 38 -5.08 2.13 1.73
CA MET A 38 -5.53 1.43 2.95
C MET A 38 -4.82 0.09 3.15
N VAL A 39 -4.65 -0.71 2.10
CA VAL A 39 -3.90 -1.98 2.18
C VAL A 39 -2.45 -1.74 2.59
N SER A 40 -1.81 -0.72 2.02
CA SER A 40 -0.45 -0.32 2.38
C SER A 40 -0.37 0.15 3.84
N TYR A 41 -1.32 0.99 4.27
CA TYR A 41 -1.40 1.50 5.64
C TYR A 41 -1.52 0.36 6.66
N MET A 42 -2.43 -0.59 6.43
CA MET A 42 -2.61 -1.76 7.31
C MET A 42 -1.35 -2.61 7.40
N LYS A 43 -0.67 -2.86 6.27
CA LYS A 43 0.61 -3.61 6.24
C LYS A 43 1.72 -2.86 7.00
N ARG A 44 1.79 -1.53 6.84
CA ARG A 44 2.79 -0.70 7.55
C ARG A 44 2.55 -0.70 9.06
N TRP A 45 1.29 -0.65 9.49
CA TRP A 45 0.95 -0.73 10.90
C TRP A 45 1.37 -2.07 11.52
N ARG A 46 1.13 -3.19 10.83
CA ARG A 46 1.64 -4.51 11.27
C ARG A 46 3.17 -4.55 11.39
N ARG A 47 3.92 -3.98 10.43
CA ARG A 47 5.39 -3.93 10.51
C ARG A 47 5.92 -3.06 11.65
N ARG A 48 5.26 -1.96 11.97
CA ARG A 48 5.64 -1.10 13.11
C ARG A 48 5.36 -1.74 14.47
N ARG A 49 4.53 -2.79 14.52
CA ARG A 49 4.17 -3.52 15.73
C ARG A 49 5.07 -4.73 16.00
N ILE A 50 6.09 -4.96 15.17
CA ILE A 50 7.13 -5.96 15.44
C ILE A 50 7.85 -5.50 16.71
N LYS A 51 7.85 -6.33 17.77
CA LYS A 51 8.56 -6.00 19.01
C LYS A 51 10.05 -5.90 18.69
N VAL A 52 10.74 -4.93 19.29
CA VAL A 52 12.19 -4.77 19.12
C VAL A 52 12.93 -6.07 19.47
N ASP A 53 12.41 -6.80 20.47
CA ASP A 53 12.90 -8.12 20.85
C ASP A 53 12.80 -9.15 19.70
N ASP A 54 11.73 -9.15 18.91
CA ASP A 54 11.59 -10.06 17.76
C ASP A 54 12.62 -9.77 16.67
N ILE A 55 13.05 -8.50 16.55
CA ILE A 55 14.08 -8.07 15.59
C ILE A 55 15.47 -8.50 16.08
N LEU A 56 15.76 -8.33 17.37
CA LEU A 56 17.01 -8.77 17.98
C LEU A 56 17.11 -10.29 17.99
N VAL A 57 16.03 -10.99 18.31
CA VAL A 57 15.92 -12.44 18.17
C VAL A 57 16.13 -12.83 16.71
N GLN A 58 15.52 -12.19 15.70
CA GLN A 58 15.82 -12.51 14.29
C GLN A 58 17.26 -12.23 13.86
N ALA A 59 17.89 -11.17 14.38
CA ALA A 59 19.25 -10.78 14.01
C ALA A 59 20.31 -11.70 14.66
N PHE A 60 20.07 -12.14 15.89
CA PHE A 60 21.04 -12.90 16.70
C PHE A 60 20.71 -14.39 16.83
N SER A 61 19.45 -14.78 16.67
CA SER A 61 19.10 -16.18 16.45
C SER A 61 19.46 -16.50 15.01
N ARG A 62 20.65 -17.06 14.81
CA ARG A 62 21.02 -17.81 13.61
C ARG A 62 20.14 -19.07 13.43
N ASP A 63 18.85 -18.98 13.76
CA ASP A 63 17.91 -20.07 13.62
C ASP A 63 17.59 -20.20 12.13
N GLY A 64 18.18 -21.24 11.52
CA GLY A 64 18.11 -21.56 10.10
C GLY A 64 16.72 -21.94 9.60
N ARG A 65 15.65 -21.39 10.17
CA ARG A 65 14.26 -21.51 9.68
C ARG A 65 13.98 -20.51 8.56
N GLY A 66 14.97 -20.32 7.69
CA GLY A 66 14.80 -19.66 6.41
C GLY A 66 13.70 -20.39 5.63
N LYS A 67 12.71 -19.64 5.12
CA LYS A 67 11.72 -20.19 4.18
C LYS A 67 12.46 -20.90 3.05
N LYS A 68 12.28 -22.22 2.90
CA LYS A 68 12.58 -22.88 1.62
C LYS A 68 11.70 -22.22 0.55
N ARG A 69 12.36 -21.60 -0.43
CA ARG A 69 11.73 -21.07 -1.64
C ARG A 69 11.11 -22.27 -2.38
N LYS A 70 9.78 -22.37 -2.45
CA LYS A 70 9.14 -23.38 -3.32
C LYS A 70 9.30 -22.91 -4.77
N ARG A 71 9.77 -23.83 -5.62
CA ARG A 71 9.74 -23.71 -7.08
C ARG A 71 8.32 -23.49 -7.57
#